data_AF-A0A6I3KEG5-F1
#
_entry.id   AF-A0A6I3KEG5-F1
#
_cell.length_a   1.000
_cell.length_b   1.000
_cell.length_c   1.000
_cell.angle_alpha   90.00
_cell.angle_beta   90.00
_cell.angle_gamma   90.00
#
_symmetry.space_group_name_H-M   'P 1'
#
loop_
_entity.id
_entity.type
_entity.pdbx_description
1 polymer ?
#
loop_
_entity_poly.entity_id
_entity_poly.type
_entity_poly.pdbx_seq_one_letter_code
_entity_poly.pdbx_strand_id
1 'polypeptide(L)' 'MSGITVWIAYNTDDECFASHEGAEEALDGLVESSGHGEGVRVIELRLTLPSVKPLAVEAVIPERDEPVTIRIA' A
#
# COMPACT_ATOMS: atom_id res chain seq x y z
N MET A 1 7.51 21.25 -2.52
CA MET A 1 7.02 20.19 -1.61
C MET A 1 7.31 18.87 -2.29
N SER A 2 8.09 18.00 -1.66
CA SER A 2 8.43 16.69 -2.21
C SER A 2 7.35 15.71 -1.75
N GLY A 3 6.69 15.05 -2.70
CA GLY A 3 5.76 13.95 -2.40
C GLY A 3 6.47 12.61 -2.53
N ILE A 4 6.07 11.64 -1.71
CA ILE A 4 6.45 10.24 -1.85
C ILE A 4 5.21 9.50 -2.34
N THR A 5 5.37 8.67 -3.37
CA THR A 5 4.33 7.74 -3.79
C THR A 5 4.72 6.34 -3.35
N VAL A 6 3.77 5.63 -2.74
CA VAL A 6 3.91 4.23 -2.34
C VAL A 6 2.74 3.46 -2.94
N TRP A 7 3.00 2.33 -3.58
CA TRP A 7 2.00 1.41 -4.07
C TRP A 7 1.91 0.25 -3.11
N ILE A 8 0.71 -0.08 -2.65
CA ILE A 8 0.46 -1.16 -1.69
C ILE A 8 -0.43 -2.19 -2.38
N ALA A 9 0.11 -3.38 -2.59
CA ALA A 9 -0.66 -4.54 -3.00
C ALA A 9 -1.13 -5.30 -1.76
N TYR A 10 -2.36 -5.79 -1.79
CA TYR A 10 -2.92 -6.63 -0.73
C TYR A 10 -3.89 -7.66 -1.30
N ASN A 11 -4.08 -8.78 -0.60
CA ASN A 11 -5.02 -9.83 -0.98
C ASN A 11 -6.09 -10.05 0.10
N THR A 12 -6.97 -11.03 -0.12
CA THR A 12 -8.05 -11.39 0.82
C THR A 12 -7.56 -12.23 2.01
N ASP A 13 -6.30 -12.62 2.02
CA ASP A 13 -5.63 -13.38 3.09
C ASP A 13 -4.89 -12.46 4.09
N ASP A 14 -5.21 -11.17 4.08
CA ASP A 14 -4.58 -10.10 4.89
C ASP A 14 -3.06 -9.91 4.65
N GLU A 15 -2.53 -10.43 3.56
CA GLU A 15 -1.13 -10.19 3.18
C GLU A 15 -1.00 -8.89 2.41
N CYS A 16 0.11 -8.17 2.63
CA CYS A 16 0.40 -6.95 1.90
C CYS A 16 1.88 -6.76 1.59
N PHE A 17 2.15 -6.07 0.48
CA PHE A 17 3.48 -5.67 0.05
C PHE A 17 3.45 -4.22 -0.44
N ALA A 18 4.45 -3.42 -0.06
CA ALA A 18 4.54 -2.01 -0.43
C ALA A 18 5.80 -1.75 -1.26
N SER A 19 5.65 -1.06 -2.38
CA SER A 19 6.74 -0.64 -3.26
C SER A 19 6.72 0.86 -3.51
N HIS A 20 7.89 1.45 -3.72
CA HIS A 20 8.05 2.82 -4.22
C HIS A 20 8.42 2.85 -5.72
N GLU A 21 8.50 1.69 -6.36
CA GLU A 21 8.92 1.55 -7.77
C GLU A 21 7.73 1.55 -8.72
N GLY A 22 6.58 1.03 -8.28
CA GLY A 22 5.34 1.07 -9.04
C GLY A 22 4.29 0.07 -8.56
N ALA A 23 3.12 0.11 -9.20
CA ALA A 23 2.01 -0.80 -8.94
C ALA A 23 2.32 -2.26 -9.31
N GLU A 24 3.04 -2.46 -10.43
CA GLU A 24 3.47 -3.78 -10.90
C GLU A 24 4.43 -4.42 -9.90
N GLU A 25 5.43 -3.66 -9.44
CA GLU A 25 6.40 -4.19 -8.46
C GLU A 25 5.79 -4.46 -7.08
N ALA A 26 4.76 -3.68 -6.70
CA ALA A 26 3.99 -4.00 -5.51
C ALA A 26 3.23 -5.33 -5.66
N LEU A 27 2.64 -5.56 -6.83
CA LEU A 27 1.92 -6.79 -7.16
C LEU A 27 2.86 -7.99 -7.20
N ASP A 28 3.99 -7.89 -7.90
CA ASP A 28 4.96 -8.97 -8.03
C ASP A 28 5.56 -9.33 -6.67
N GLY A 29 5.92 -8.35 -5.85
CA GLY A 29 6.38 -8.60 -4.48
C GLY A 29 5.33 -9.28 -3.60
N LEU A 30 4.04 -8.98 -3.79
CA LEU A 30 2.96 -9.71 -3.11
C LEU A 30 2.84 -11.14 -3.65
N VAL A 31 2.90 -11.35 -4.96
CA VAL A 31 2.78 -12.69 -5.56
C VAL A 31 3.96 -13.59 -5.17
N GLU A 32 5.18 -13.04 -5.10
CA GLU A 32 6.36 -13.76 -4.65
C GLU A 32 6.29 -14.14 -3.16
N SER A 33 5.70 -13.27 -2.32
CA SER A 33 5.58 -13.52 -0.88
C SER A 33 4.41 -14.45 -0.51
N SER A 34 3.28 -14.34 -1.21
CA SER A 34 2.03 -15.08 -0.96
C SER A 34 1.87 -16.36 -1.78
N GLY A 35 2.58 -16.48 -2.89
CA GLY A 35 2.56 -17.67 -3.75
C GLY A 35 1.34 -17.82 -4.66
N HIS A 36 0.33 -16.94 -4.59
CA HIS A 36 -0.78 -16.63 -5.54
C HIS A 36 -2.03 -16.22 -4.73
N GLY A 37 -2.24 -14.91 -4.53
CA GLY A 37 -3.43 -14.41 -3.83
C GLY A 37 -4.67 -14.34 -4.74
N GLU A 38 -5.81 -14.85 -4.27
CA GLU A 38 -7.10 -14.49 -4.86
C GLU A 38 -7.50 -13.07 -4.39
N GLY A 39 -8.19 -12.33 -5.27
CA GLY A 39 -8.75 -11.02 -4.92
C GLY A 39 -7.71 -9.92 -4.68
N VAL A 40 -6.53 -10.00 -5.32
CA VAL A 40 -5.48 -8.98 -5.18
C VAL A 40 -5.96 -7.61 -5.64
N ARG A 41 -5.65 -6.58 -4.85
CA ARG A 41 -5.88 -5.17 -5.16
C ARG A 41 -4.60 -4.38 -4.95
N VAL A 42 -4.43 -3.32 -5.73
CA VAL A 42 -3.31 -2.38 -5.59
C VAL A 42 -3.86 -0.98 -5.39
N ILE A 43 -3.35 -0.27 -4.39
CA ILE A 43 -3.69 1.12 -4.12
C ILE A 43 -2.46 2.00 -4.26
N GLU A 44 -2.66 3.18 -4.84
CA GLU A 44 -1.65 4.24 -4.89
C GLU A 44 -1.83 5.17 -3.69
N LEU A 45 -0.80 5.31 -2.87
CA LEU A 45 -0.74 6.23 -1.76
C LEU A 45 0.23 7.36 -2.06
N ARG A 46 -0.29 8.59 -2.18
CA ARG A 46 0.51 9.79 -2.38
C ARG A 46 0.63 10.60 -1.09
N LEU A 47 1.80 10.56 -0.48
CA LEU A 47 2.11 11.29 0.75
C LEU A 47 2.79 12.61 0.39
N THR A 48 2.17 13.73 0.74
CA THR A 48 2.79 15.05 0.63
C THR A 48 3.24 15.49 2.01
N LEU A 49 4.54 15.39 2.29
CA LEU A 49 5.06 15.61 3.64
C LEU A 49 5.59 17.04 3.81
N PRO A 50 5.12 17.79 4.83
CA PRO A 50 5.60 19.15 5.09
C PRO A 50 6.97 19.20 5.80
N SER A 51 7.58 18.05 6.16
CA SER A 51 8.79 18.01 6.98
C SER A 51 9.63 16.75 6.76
N VAL A 52 10.91 16.82 7.14
CA VAL A 52 11.95 15.76 7.06
C VAL A 52 11.86 14.75 8.22
N LYS A 53 10.81 14.82 9.06
CA LYS A 53 10.66 13.91 10.20
C LYS A 53 10.05 12.58 9.73
N PRO A 54 10.52 11.44 10.28
CA PRO A 54 9.85 10.15 10.09
C PRO A 54 8.40 10.27 10.53
N LEU A 55 7.47 9.90 9.65
CA LEU A 55 6.04 9.83 9.94
C LEU A 55 5.63 8.37 9.96
N ALA A 56 4.80 8.01 10.93
CA ALA A 56 4.17 6.70 10.94
C ALA A 56 2.87 6.80 10.14
N VAL A 57 2.75 5.97 9.12
CA VAL A 57 1.54 5.88 8.29
C VAL A 57 0.92 4.50 8.50
N GLU A 58 -0.32 4.50 8.96
CA GLU A 58 -1.13 3.29 9.16
C GLU A 58 -2.26 3.30 8.12
N ALA A 59 -2.32 2.27 7.29
CA ALA A 59 -3.40 2.07 6.33
C ALA A 59 -4.31 0.94 6.82
N VAL A 60 -5.61 1.23 6.95
CA VAL A 60 -6.64 0.25 7.29
C VAL A 60 -7.37 -0.12 6.01
N ILE A 61 -7.21 -1.37 5.61
CA ILE A 61 -7.76 -1.92 4.38
C ILE A 61 -9.10 -2.60 4.70
N PRO A 62 -10.21 -2.19 4.07
CA PRO A 62 -11.50 -2.80 4.31
C PRO A 62 -11.65 -4.16 3.60
N GLU A 63 -12.39 -5.09 4.22
CA GLU A 63 -12.71 -6.41 3.67
C GLU A 63 -13.63 -6.37 2.42
N ARG A 64 -14.19 -5.19 2.11
CA ARG A 64 -15.13 -4.96 1.01
C ARG A 64 -14.68 -3.78 0.17
N ASP A 65 -15.38 -3.54 -0.94
CA ASP A 65 -15.15 -2.40 -1.83
C ASP A 65 -15.58 -1.08 -1.17
N GLU A 66 -14.82 -0.67 -0.17
CA GLU A 66 -15.01 0.52 0.66
C GLU A 66 -13.73 1.39 0.61
N PRO A 67 -13.79 2.67 0.97
CA PRO A 67 -12.61 3.54 0.97
C PRO A 67 -11.54 3.08 1.96
N VAL A 68 -10.28 3.01 1.51
CA VAL A 68 -9.13 2.78 2.38
C VAL A 68 -8.93 3.98 3.30
N THR A 69 -8.82 3.72 4.60
CA THR A 69 -8.59 4.77 5.61
C THR A 69 -7.10 4.84 5.94
N ILE A 70 -6.53 6.05 5.87
CA ILE A 70 -5.10 6.28 6.12
C ILE A 70 -4.94 7.24 7.29
N ARG A 71 -4.21 6.80 8.32
CA ARG A 71 -3.87 7.59 9.51
C ARG A 71 -2.39 7.96 9.45
N ILE A 72 -2.08 9.23 9.69
CA ILE A 72 -0.72 9.77 9.72
C ILE A 72 -0.48 10.32 11.13
N ALA A 73 0.52 9.79 11.83
CA ALA A 73 0.91 10.20 13.18
C ALA A 73 2.27 10.91 13.19
#